data_AF-A0AAX0HAY4-F1
#
_entry.id   AF-A0AAX0HAY4-F1
#
_cell.length_a   1.000
_cell.length_b   1.000
_cell.length_c   1.000
_cell.angle_alpha   90.00
_cell.angle_beta   90.00
_cell.angle_gamma   90.00
#
_symmetry.space_group_name_H-M   'P 1'
#
loop_
_entity.id
_entity.type
_entity.pdbx_description
1 polymer ?
#
loop_
_entity_poly.entity_id
_entity_poly.type
_entity_poly.pdbx_seq_one_letter_code
_entity_poly.pdbx_strand_id
1 'polypeptide(L)'
;MDSSLFLQQMVNGFSLGSMYALIAIGYTMVYGVLRLINFAHGDIMMVGAYAALFSMTSLSLPFGFALLFAITVAIILGVFTDRVAYKPLRKAPRISLLITAIGISFLLENVFQVIFGGTPRSFPVPAYFEQLVTIGSINLAMTAILVPIITLFLLSVVLFILYKTKYGMAIRALAFDISTVHLMGIDANMIISIVFALGSSLAAIGGVFWALNYPSIDPLMGVLIGLKAFAAAVLGGIGSVGGAVLGGFIIGFTEVVAVALFPDLAGFKDAFAFIFLILVLLFKPTGILGYNFEKSRF
;
A
#
# COMPACT_ATOMS: atom_id res chain seq x y z
N MET A 1 -9.36 30.31 1.93
CA MET A 1 -9.99 29.08 2.43
C MET A 1 -10.59 29.40 3.78
N ASP A 2 -11.88 29.12 3.97
CA ASP A 2 -12.51 29.23 5.29
C ASP A 2 -11.89 28.22 6.28
N SER A 3 -11.91 28.53 7.57
CA SER A 3 -11.32 27.67 8.61
C SER A 3 -11.96 26.28 8.64
N SER A 4 -13.27 26.19 8.39
CA SER A 4 -14.02 24.94 8.24
C SER A 4 -13.54 24.11 7.06
N LEU A 5 -13.33 24.76 5.89
CA LEU A 5 -12.83 24.11 4.69
C LEU A 5 -11.39 23.59 4.91
N PHE A 6 -10.53 24.38 5.52
CA PHE A 6 -9.16 23.94 5.85
C PHE A 6 -9.17 22.69 6.74
N LEU A 7 -9.97 22.69 7.82
CA LEU A 7 -10.08 21.54 8.71
C LEU A 7 -10.66 20.31 8.01
N GLN A 8 -11.66 20.47 7.13
CA GLN A 8 -12.18 19.38 6.32
C GLN A 8 -11.10 18.78 5.42
N GLN A 9 -10.27 19.61 4.78
CA GLN A 9 -9.18 19.12 3.93
C GLN A 9 -8.07 18.44 4.73
N MET A 10 -7.83 18.86 5.98
CA MET A 10 -6.91 18.14 6.85
C MET A 10 -7.38 16.71 7.14
N VAL A 11 -8.67 16.54 7.44
CA VAL A 11 -9.25 15.21 7.66
C VAL A 11 -9.19 14.36 6.38
N ASN A 12 -9.57 14.93 5.23
CA ASN A 12 -9.50 14.23 3.95
C ASN A 12 -8.05 13.80 3.65
N GLY A 13 -7.07 14.67 3.93
CA GLY A 13 -5.64 14.37 3.79
C GLY A 13 -5.17 13.24 4.71
N PHE A 14 -5.64 13.21 5.97
CA PHE A 14 -5.37 12.08 6.87
C PHE A 14 -5.95 10.77 6.36
N SER A 15 -7.20 10.76 5.87
CA SER A 15 -7.83 9.55 5.34
C SER A 15 -7.09 9.04 4.08
N LEU A 16 -6.85 9.92 3.10
CA LEU A 16 -6.13 9.59 1.87
C LEU A 16 -4.70 9.12 2.16
N GLY A 17 -3.99 9.87 2.99
CA GLY A 17 -2.62 9.54 3.38
C GLY A 17 -2.51 8.22 4.13
N SER A 18 -3.52 7.87 4.93
CA SER A 18 -3.58 6.59 5.65
C SER A 18 -3.75 5.39 4.73
N MET A 19 -4.52 5.54 3.64
CA MET A 19 -4.66 4.51 2.60
C MET A 19 -3.34 4.33 1.83
N TYR A 20 -2.70 5.43 1.41
CA TYR A 20 -1.38 5.37 0.78
C TYR A 20 -0.34 4.77 1.73
N ALA A 21 -0.36 5.11 3.02
CA ALA A 21 0.53 4.58 4.03
C ALA A 21 0.42 3.06 4.18
N LEU A 22 -0.80 2.49 4.21
CA LEU A 22 -0.99 1.03 4.29
C LEU A 22 -0.31 0.29 3.13
N ILE A 23 -0.52 0.78 1.92
CA ILE A 23 0.04 0.20 0.70
C ILE A 23 1.56 0.44 0.67
N ALA A 24 2.02 1.62 1.07
CA ALA A 24 3.44 1.99 1.12
C ALA A 24 4.23 1.14 2.14
N ILE A 25 3.63 0.77 3.28
CA ILE A 25 4.24 -0.16 4.23
C ILE A 25 4.51 -1.52 3.55
N GLY A 26 3.54 -2.04 2.80
CA GLY A 26 3.70 -3.30 2.06
C GLY A 26 4.84 -3.23 1.03
N TYR A 27 4.88 -2.18 0.21
CA TYR A 27 6.00 -1.90 -0.70
C TYR A 27 7.35 -1.89 0.02
N THR A 28 7.40 -1.20 1.15
CA THR A 28 8.60 -1.00 1.96
C THR A 28 9.13 -2.31 2.54
N MET A 29 8.25 -3.20 2.99
CA MET A 29 8.68 -4.50 3.53
C MET A 29 9.23 -5.42 2.44
N VAL A 30 8.55 -5.52 1.29
CA VAL A 30 9.02 -6.35 0.17
C VAL A 30 10.34 -5.82 -0.38
N TYR A 31 10.44 -4.51 -0.61
CA TYR A 31 11.68 -3.89 -1.04
C TYR A 31 12.78 -4.03 0.01
N GLY A 32 12.47 -3.88 1.31
CA GLY A 32 13.45 -3.98 2.38
C GLY A 32 14.25 -5.27 2.31
N VAL A 33 13.60 -6.38 1.93
CA VAL A 33 14.26 -7.68 1.79
C VAL A 33 14.82 -7.93 0.39
N LEU A 34 14.05 -7.67 -0.67
CA LEU A 34 14.46 -8.01 -2.04
C LEU A 34 15.27 -6.91 -2.75
N ARG A 35 15.31 -5.69 -2.20
CA ARG A 35 15.88 -4.47 -2.79
C ARG A 35 15.38 -4.19 -4.22
N LEU A 36 14.14 -4.60 -4.48
CA LEU A 36 13.47 -4.53 -5.77
C LEU A 36 12.01 -4.12 -5.60
N ILE A 37 11.52 -3.39 -6.58
CA ILE A 37 10.16 -2.86 -6.58
C ILE A 37 9.23 -3.95 -7.10
N ASN A 38 8.21 -4.26 -6.32
CA ASN A 38 7.14 -5.17 -6.72
C ASN A 38 5.97 -4.37 -7.28
N PHE A 39 5.96 -4.09 -8.59
CA PHE A 39 4.87 -3.34 -9.22
C PHE A 39 3.50 -4.04 -9.10
N ALA A 40 3.46 -5.37 -9.07
CA ALA A 40 2.23 -6.14 -8.85
C ALA A 40 1.60 -5.93 -7.46
N HIS A 41 2.28 -5.28 -6.53
CA HIS A 41 1.73 -4.99 -5.20
C HIS A 41 0.49 -4.09 -5.25
N GLY A 42 0.46 -3.12 -6.19
CA GLY A 42 -0.73 -2.31 -6.46
C GLY A 42 -1.90 -3.14 -6.96
N ASP A 43 -1.63 -4.16 -7.77
CA ASP A 43 -2.69 -5.04 -8.28
C ASP A 43 -3.13 -6.06 -7.24
N ILE A 44 -2.27 -6.46 -6.30
CA ILE A 44 -2.69 -7.24 -5.12
C ILE A 44 -3.68 -6.42 -4.27
N MET A 45 -3.47 -5.10 -4.16
CA MET A 45 -4.44 -4.21 -3.53
C MET A 45 -5.77 -4.22 -4.29
N MET A 46 -5.73 -4.13 -5.63
CA MET A 46 -6.92 -4.23 -6.49
C MET A 46 -7.64 -5.58 -6.28
N VAL A 47 -6.91 -6.70 -6.29
CA VAL A 47 -7.47 -8.03 -6.03
C VAL A 47 -8.16 -8.08 -4.67
N GLY A 48 -7.57 -7.46 -3.63
CA GLY A 48 -8.21 -7.36 -2.31
C GLY A 48 -9.57 -6.65 -2.35
N ALA A 49 -9.66 -5.52 -3.05
CA ALA A 49 -10.92 -4.79 -3.21
C ALA A 49 -11.98 -5.63 -3.96
N TYR A 50 -11.60 -6.30 -5.05
CA TYR A 50 -12.51 -7.18 -5.78
C TYR A 50 -12.90 -8.43 -5.00
N ALA A 51 -12.00 -9.00 -4.19
CA ALA A 51 -12.32 -10.13 -3.33
C ALA A 51 -13.34 -9.74 -2.25
N ALA A 52 -13.22 -8.54 -1.68
CA ALA A 52 -14.24 -7.98 -0.79
C ALA A 52 -15.57 -7.75 -1.53
N LEU A 53 -15.53 -7.16 -2.73
CA LEU A 53 -16.74 -6.95 -3.55
C LEU A 53 -17.44 -8.28 -3.84
N PHE A 54 -16.70 -9.29 -4.31
CA PHE A 54 -17.22 -10.61 -4.64
C PHE A 54 -17.83 -11.29 -3.40
N SER A 55 -17.14 -11.26 -2.27
CA SER A 55 -17.65 -11.88 -1.04
C SER A 55 -18.88 -11.19 -0.47
N MET A 56 -18.99 -9.85 -0.59
CA MET A 56 -20.17 -9.11 -0.15
C MET A 56 -21.37 -9.32 -1.08
N THR A 57 -21.14 -9.37 -2.40
CA THR A 57 -22.23 -9.40 -3.39
C THR A 57 -22.67 -10.82 -3.74
N SER A 58 -21.72 -11.73 -3.98
CA SER A 58 -22.00 -13.08 -4.47
C SER A 58 -22.14 -14.10 -3.34
N LEU A 59 -21.40 -13.92 -2.24
CA LEU A 59 -21.49 -14.78 -1.06
C LEU A 59 -22.33 -14.19 0.07
N SER A 60 -22.79 -12.94 -0.08
CA SER A 60 -23.57 -12.20 0.91
C SER A 60 -22.94 -12.16 2.31
N LEU A 61 -21.60 -12.17 2.38
CA LEU A 61 -20.89 -12.14 3.65
C LEU A 61 -20.98 -10.75 4.28
N PRO A 62 -21.15 -10.66 5.62
CA PRO A 62 -20.99 -9.40 6.34
C PRO A 62 -19.59 -8.80 6.12
N PHE A 63 -19.49 -7.48 6.18
CA PHE A 63 -18.26 -6.74 5.87
C PHE A 63 -17.01 -7.27 6.59
N GLY A 64 -17.12 -7.62 7.88
CA GLY A 64 -15.98 -8.18 8.63
C GLY A 64 -15.44 -9.48 8.04
N PHE A 65 -16.33 -10.39 7.63
CA PHE A 65 -15.94 -11.65 6.96
C PHE A 65 -15.47 -11.40 5.54
N ALA A 66 -16.05 -10.44 4.83
CA ALA A 66 -15.58 -10.03 3.50
C ALA A 66 -14.15 -9.47 3.55
N LEU A 67 -13.81 -8.67 4.58
CA LEU A 67 -12.46 -8.17 4.80
C LEU A 67 -11.46 -9.31 5.10
N LEU A 68 -11.84 -10.26 5.96
CA LEU A 68 -11.01 -11.45 6.23
C LEU A 68 -10.81 -12.30 4.98
N PHE A 69 -11.86 -12.44 4.15
CA PHE A 69 -11.78 -13.13 2.88
C PHE A 69 -10.82 -12.43 1.91
N ALA A 70 -10.93 -11.10 1.77
CA ALA A 70 -10.03 -10.29 0.95
C ALA A 70 -8.56 -10.41 1.39
N ILE A 71 -8.30 -10.33 2.70
CA ILE A 71 -6.96 -10.52 3.28
C ILE A 71 -6.42 -11.91 2.94
N THR A 72 -7.25 -12.94 3.11
CA THR A 72 -6.86 -14.33 2.84
C THR A 72 -6.51 -14.55 1.37
N VAL A 73 -7.35 -14.07 0.45
CA VAL A 73 -7.10 -14.13 -1.00
C VAL A 73 -5.80 -13.41 -1.36
N ALA A 74 -5.57 -12.21 -0.82
CA ALA A 74 -4.36 -11.46 -1.09
C ALA A 74 -3.10 -12.11 -0.50
N ILE A 75 -3.17 -12.71 0.70
CA ILE A 75 -2.06 -13.47 1.27
C ILE A 75 -1.71 -14.66 0.38
N ILE A 76 -2.71 -15.44 -0.04
CA ILE A 76 -2.52 -16.59 -0.93
C ILE A 76 -1.88 -16.13 -2.23
N LEU A 77 -2.42 -15.07 -2.85
CA LEU A 77 -1.91 -14.54 -4.10
C LEU A 77 -0.48 -14.00 -3.95
N GLY A 78 -0.19 -13.23 -2.90
CA GLY A 78 1.14 -12.69 -2.64
C GLY A 78 2.20 -13.77 -2.43
N VAL A 79 1.87 -14.79 -1.64
CA VAL A 79 2.77 -15.95 -1.43
C VAL A 79 2.91 -16.77 -2.71
N PHE A 80 1.84 -16.92 -3.49
CA PHE A 80 1.88 -17.60 -4.78
C PHE A 80 2.79 -16.86 -5.76
N THR A 81 2.62 -15.54 -5.88
CA THR A 81 3.48 -14.64 -6.65
C THR A 81 4.94 -14.77 -6.24
N ASP A 82 5.25 -14.76 -4.93
CA ASP A 82 6.61 -15.00 -4.45
C ASP A 82 7.16 -16.35 -4.93
N ARG A 83 6.41 -17.43 -4.73
CA ARG A 83 6.89 -18.79 -5.01
C ARG A 83 7.06 -19.08 -6.50
N VAL A 84 6.12 -18.63 -7.32
CA VAL A 84 6.04 -18.99 -8.74
C VAL A 84 6.85 -18.02 -9.60
N ALA A 85 6.84 -16.73 -9.27
CA ALA A 85 7.42 -15.72 -10.13
C ALA A 85 8.76 -15.19 -9.60
N TYR A 86 8.83 -14.83 -8.32
CA TYR A 86 10.04 -14.20 -7.77
C TYR A 86 11.11 -15.22 -7.38
N LYS A 87 10.75 -16.27 -6.64
CA LYS A 87 11.68 -17.27 -6.10
C LYS A 87 12.58 -17.90 -7.17
N PRO A 88 12.09 -18.31 -8.36
CA PRO A 88 12.94 -18.87 -9.41
C PRO A 88 13.99 -17.88 -9.94
N LEU A 89 13.68 -16.59 -9.89
CA LEU A 89 14.50 -15.52 -10.48
C LEU A 89 15.37 -14.77 -9.45
N ARG A 90 15.40 -15.19 -8.18
CA ARG A 90 16.20 -14.49 -7.14
C ARG A 90 17.70 -14.45 -7.43
N LYS A 91 18.21 -15.41 -8.22
CA LYS A 91 19.62 -15.45 -8.66
C LYS A 91 19.83 -14.78 -10.02
N ALA A 92 18.76 -14.38 -10.70
CA ALA A 92 18.82 -13.71 -11.98
C ALA A 92 19.17 -12.23 -11.80
N PRO A 93 19.55 -11.51 -12.88
CA PRO A 93 19.74 -10.07 -12.84
C PRO A 93 18.49 -9.35 -12.30
N ARG A 94 18.71 -8.26 -11.58
CA ARG A 94 17.64 -7.44 -10.98
C ARG A 94 16.55 -7.01 -11.97
N ILE A 95 16.94 -6.77 -13.22
CA ILE A 95 16.01 -6.39 -14.30
C ILE A 95 15.02 -7.50 -14.60
N SER A 96 15.41 -8.78 -14.53
CA SER A 96 14.51 -9.92 -14.77
C SER A 96 13.38 -9.97 -13.73
N LEU A 97 13.69 -9.66 -12.47
CA LEU A 97 12.69 -9.58 -11.40
C LEU A 97 11.73 -8.39 -11.59
N LEU A 98 12.22 -7.27 -12.11
CA LEU A 98 11.40 -6.10 -12.46
C LEU A 98 10.41 -6.43 -13.60
N ILE A 99 10.91 -7.02 -14.69
CA ILE A 99 10.08 -7.45 -15.83
C ILE A 99 9.02 -8.44 -15.36
N THR A 100 9.40 -9.37 -14.47
CA THR A 100 8.47 -10.34 -13.89
C THR A 100 7.39 -9.67 -13.04
N ALA A 101 7.74 -8.66 -12.24
CA ALA A 101 6.78 -7.88 -11.46
C ALA A 101 5.72 -7.22 -12.36
N ILE A 102 6.18 -6.61 -13.45
CA ILE A 102 5.31 -5.96 -14.46
C ILE A 102 4.46 -7.01 -15.18
N GLY A 103 5.02 -8.18 -15.51
CA GLY A 103 4.28 -9.27 -16.12
C GLY A 103 3.15 -9.80 -15.23
N ILE A 104 3.37 -9.92 -13.93
CA ILE A 104 2.32 -10.31 -12.97
C ILE A 104 1.26 -9.22 -12.85
N SER A 105 1.68 -7.96 -12.81
CA SER A 105 0.80 -6.80 -12.76
C SER A 105 -0.20 -6.83 -13.92
N PHE A 106 0.31 -6.92 -15.16
CA PHE A 106 -0.55 -7.08 -16.35
C PHE A 106 -1.39 -8.35 -16.33
N LEU A 107 -0.85 -9.48 -15.85
CA LEU A 107 -1.63 -10.71 -15.73
C LEU A 107 -2.84 -10.49 -14.80
N LEU A 108 -2.64 -9.87 -13.64
CA LEU A 108 -3.72 -9.62 -12.68
C LEU A 108 -4.75 -8.65 -13.25
N GLU A 109 -4.31 -7.52 -13.83
CA GLU A 109 -5.19 -6.54 -14.46
C GLU A 109 -6.08 -7.19 -15.54
N ASN A 110 -5.47 -7.93 -16.48
CA ASN A 110 -6.19 -8.53 -17.60
C ASN A 110 -7.09 -9.69 -17.16
N VAL A 111 -6.65 -10.51 -16.19
CA VAL A 111 -7.51 -11.57 -15.63
C VAL A 111 -8.75 -10.96 -14.97
N PHE A 112 -8.60 -9.90 -14.19
CA PHE A 112 -9.73 -9.23 -13.55
C PHE A 112 -10.60 -8.50 -14.57
N GLN A 113 -10.02 -7.94 -15.62
CA GLN A 113 -10.76 -7.37 -16.73
C GLN A 113 -11.61 -8.40 -17.49
N VAL A 114 -11.11 -9.64 -17.66
CA VAL A 114 -11.89 -10.74 -18.25
C VAL A 114 -13.01 -11.22 -17.32
N ILE A 115 -12.73 -11.36 -16.01
CA ILE A 115 -13.69 -11.88 -15.03
C ILE A 115 -14.80 -10.86 -14.72
N PHE A 116 -14.43 -9.59 -14.53
CA PHE A 116 -15.35 -8.55 -14.05
C PHE A 116 -15.76 -7.54 -15.14
N GLY A 117 -15.12 -7.57 -16.31
CA GLY A 117 -15.31 -6.58 -17.37
C GLY A 117 -14.42 -5.35 -17.18
N GLY A 118 -14.31 -4.53 -18.23
CA GLY A 118 -13.52 -3.28 -18.21
C GLY A 118 -14.26 -2.05 -17.68
N THR A 119 -15.54 -2.18 -17.34
CA THR A 119 -16.34 -1.06 -16.81
C THR A 119 -16.20 -0.99 -15.29
N PRO A 120 -16.08 0.22 -14.71
CA PRO A 120 -16.06 0.38 -13.26
C PRO A 120 -17.28 -0.25 -12.58
N ARG A 121 -17.07 -0.89 -11.44
CA ARG A 121 -18.11 -1.51 -10.62
C ARG A 121 -18.30 -0.74 -9.33
N SER A 122 -19.55 -0.57 -8.91
CA SER A 122 -19.87 0.06 -7.63
C SER A 122 -19.53 -0.88 -6.47
N PHE A 123 -18.86 -0.34 -5.46
CA PHE A 123 -18.54 -1.07 -4.23
C PHE A 123 -19.63 -0.84 -3.18
N PRO A 124 -20.28 -1.89 -2.64
CA PRO A 124 -21.32 -1.73 -1.64
C PRO A 124 -20.71 -1.25 -0.32
N VAL A 125 -21.02 -0.02 0.09
CA VAL A 125 -20.58 0.55 1.36
C VAL A 125 -21.57 0.17 2.46
N PRO A 126 -21.15 -0.49 3.55
CA PRO A 126 -22.05 -0.79 4.66
C PRO A 126 -22.56 0.50 5.32
N ALA A 127 -23.83 0.55 5.72
CA ALA A 127 -24.49 1.75 6.26
C ALA A 127 -23.73 2.41 7.43
N TYR A 128 -23.03 1.64 8.25
CA TYR A 128 -22.20 2.18 9.34
C TYR A 128 -21.06 3.09 8.84
N PHE A 129 -20.51 2.82 7.65
CA PHE A 129 -19.47 3.63 7.03
C PHE A 129 -20.02 4.90 6.34
N GLU A 130 -21.30 4.89 5.97
CA GLU A 130 -22.00 6.04 5.38
C GLU A 130 -22.46 7.06 6.43
N GLN A 131 -22.45 6.70 7.71
CA GLN A 131 -22.82 7.61 8.79
C GLN A 131 -21.87 8.81 8.84
N LEU A 132 -22.46 10.00 8.84
CA LEU A 132 -21.77 11.26 9.00
C LEU A 132 -21.79 11.67 10.48
N VAL A 133 -20.60 11.91 11.03
CA VAL A 133 -20.42 12.52 12.33
C VAL A 133 -20.16 14.01 12.12
N THR A 134 -21.09 14.85 12.54
CA THR A 134 -20.93 16.31 12.46
C THR A 134 -20.26 16.81 13.73
N ILE A 135 -19.06 17.38 13.60
CA ILE A 135 -18.33 18.04 14.69
C ILE A 135 -18.23 19.52 14.35
N GLY A 136 -19.09 20.34 14.98
CA GLY A 136 -19.20 21.76 14.65
C GLY A 136 -19.66 21.96 13.20
N SER A 137 -18.83 22.58 12.37
CA SER A 137 -19.10 22.84 10.95
C SER A 137 -18.53 21.79 9.99
N ILE A 138 -17.97 20.69 10.51
CA ILE A 138 -17.26 19.68 9.72
C ILE A 138 -18.08 18.40 9.69
N ASN A 139 -18.26 17.83 8.50
CA ASN A 139 -18.95 16.55 8.30
C ASN A 139 -17.93 15.46 8.01
N LEU A 140 -17.85 14.48 8.90
CA LEU A 140 -16.88 13.40 8.83
C LEU A 140 -17.60 12.10 8.50
N ALA A 141 -17.29 11.52 7.35
CA ALA A 141 -17.63 10.12 7.10
C ALA A 141 -16.91 9.24 8.11
N MET A 142 -17.57 8.18 8.59
CA MET A 142 -16.96 7.24 9.53
C MET A 142 -15.66 6.62 8.98
N THR A 143 -15.55 6.45 7.65
CA THR A 143 -14.30 6.04 6.98
C THR A 143 -13.13 6.99 7.24
N ALA A 144 -13.36 8.30 7.25
CA ALA A 144 -12.33 9.30 7.45
C ALA A 144 -11.73 9.28 8.87
N ILE A 145 -12.47 8.71 9.84
CA ILE A 145 -12.03 8.52 11.22
C ILE A 145 -11.38 7.14 11.39
N LEU A 146 -12.04 6.09 10.90
CA LEU A 146 -11.60 4.71 11.13
C LEU A 146 -10.32 4.36 10.35
N VAL A 147 -10.17 4.84 9.12
CA VAL A 147 -9.02 4.47 8.29
C VAL A 147 -7.70 4.91 8.93
N PRO A 148 -7.52 6.17 9.40
CA PRO A 148 -6.30 6.55 10.13
C PRO A 148 -6.04 5.74 11.41
N ILE A 149 -7.09 5.45 12.19
CA ILE A 149 -6.97 4.66 13.42
C ILE A 149 -6.48 3.24 13.11
N ILE A 150 -7.08 2.60 12.11
CA ILE A 150 -6.71 1.24 11.69
C ILE A 150 -5.30 1.23 11.09
N THR A 151 -4.93 2.25 10.30
CA THR A 151 -3.56 2.38 9.79
C THR A 151 -2.55 2.51 10.92
N LEU A 152 -2.82 3.31 11.94
CA LEU A 152 -1.91 3.44 13.09
C LEU A 152 -1.82 2.14 13.91
N PHE A 153 -2.94 1.45 14.09
CA PHE A 153 -2.98 0.14 14.72
C PHE A 153 -2.15 -0.89 13.94
N LEU A 154 -2.35 -1.00 12.63
CA LEU A 154 -1.61 -1.93 11.78
C LEU A 154 -0.13 -1.59 11.70
N LEU A 155 0.24 -0.31 11.65
CA LEU A 155 1.62 0.14 11.79
C LEU A 155 2.22 -0.37 13.10
N SER A 156 1.51 -0.21 14.22
CA SER A 156 1.97 -0.68 15.53
C SER A 156 2.17 -2.18 15.56
N VAL A 157 1.25 -2.95 14.94
CA VAL A 157 1.38 -4.40 14.79
C VAL A 157 2.60 -4.77 13.95
N VAL A 158 2.82 -4.10 12.82
CA VAL A 158 3.99 -4.36 11.95
C VAL A 158 5.29 -4.01 12.67
N LEU A 159 5.35 -2.88 13.37
CA LEU A 159 6.53 -2.49 14.17
C LEU A 159 6.77 -3.49 15.32
N PHE A 160 5.72 -3.97 15.97
CA PHE A 160 5.83 -5.02 16.97
C PHE A 160 6.40 -6.31 16.36
N ILE A 161 5.86 -6.76 15.22
CA ILE A 161 6.37 -7.94 14.50
C ILE A 161 7.85 -7.76 14.19
N LEU A 162 8.23 -6.62 13.60
CA LEU A 162 9.61 -6.34 13.24
C LEU A 162 10.50 -6.33 14.49
N TYR A 163 10.22 -5.51 15.49
CA TYR A 163 11.14 -5.24 16.60
C TYR A 163 11.05 -6.16 17.81
N LYS A 164 9.96 -6.93 17.95
CA LYS A 164 9.71 -7.76 19.15
C LYS A 164 9.55 -9.25 18.85
N THR A 165 9.67 -9.70 17.60
CA THR A 165 9.55 -11.14 17.26
C THR A 165 10.80 -11.72 16.58
N LYS A 166 10.95 -13.06 16.64
CA LYS A 166 12.03 -13.79 15.95
C LYS A 166 11.94 -13.67 14.44
N TYR A 167 10.73 -13.69 13.88
CA TYR A 167 10.50 -13.46 12.45
C TYR A 167 10.93 -12.06 12.04
N GLY A 168 10.61 -11.04 12.84
CA GLY A 168 11.05 -9.67 12.59
C GLY A 168 12.57 -9.50 12.61
N MET A 169 13.26 -10.19 13.52
CA MET A 169 14.72 -10.26 13.53
C MET A 169 15.26 -10.85 12.23
N ALA A 170 14.68 -11.95 11.75
CA ALA A 170 15.07 -12.57 10.49
C ALA A 170 14.79 -11.69 9.26
N ILE A 171 13.64 -11.00 9.23
CA ILE A 171 13.30 -10.03 8.17
C ILE A 171 14.35 -8.92 8.10
N ARG A 172 14.70 -8.32 9.25
CA ARG A 172 15.73 -7.29 9.29
C ARG A 172 17.10 -7.84 8.89
N ALA A 173 17.47 -9.04 9.34
CA ALA A 173 18.74 -9.65 8.96
C ALA A 173 18.85 -9.90 7.44
N LEU A 174 17.76 -10.35 6.81
CA LEU A 174 17.71 -10.54 5.36
C LEU A 174 17.83 -9.23 4.59
N ALA A 175 17.31 -8.12 5.13
CA ALA A 175 17.48 -6.81 4.53
C ALA A 175 18.96 -6.36 4.45
N PHE A 176 19.81 -6.86 5.36
CA PHE A 176 21.26 -6.62 5.33
C PHE A 176 21.97 -7.55 4.35
N ASP A 177 21.85 -8.87 4.54
CA ASP A 177 22.51 -9.88 3.70
C ASP A 177 21.77 -11.23 3.71
N ILE A 178 21.18 -11.56 2.57
CA ILE A 178 20.46 -12.83 2.37
C ILE A 178 21.40 -14.04 2.45
N SER A 179 22.62 -13.94 1.90
CA SER A 179 23.58 -15.04 1.84
C SER A 179 24.06 -15.41 3.24
N THR A 180 24.38 -14.40 4.06
CA THR A 180 24.81 -14.61 5.44
C THR A 180 23.69 -15.24 6.28
N VAL A 181 22.44 -14.80 6.12
CA VAL A 181 21.29 -15.40 6.81
C VAL A 181 21.11 -16.88 6.47
N HIS A 182 21.40 -17.28 5.24
CA HIS A 182 21.34 -18.68 4.82
C HIS A 182 22.41 -19.54 5.53
N LEU A 183 23.61 -18.99 5.74
CA LEU A 183 24.67 -19.66 6.51
C LEU A 183 24.33 -19.84 7.98
N MET A 184 23.42 -19.01 8.52
CA MET A 184 22.91 -19.12 9.90
C MET A 184 21.77 -20.15 10.03
N GLY A 185 21.48 -20.93 8.99
CA GLY A 185 20.45 -21.98 9.01
C GLY A 185 19.01 -21.46 8.96
N ILE A 186 18.80 -20.17 8.69
CA ILE A 186 17.47 -19.58 8.53
C ILE A 186 17.00 -19.78 7.09
N ASP A 187 15.79 -20.32 6.91
CA ASP A 187 15.18 -20.42 5.57
C ASP A 187 14.74 -19.03 5.08
N ALA A 188 15.65 -18.37 4.36
CA ALA A 188 15.39 -17.09 3.72
C ALA A 188 14.13 -17.09 2.84
N ASN A 189 13.82 -18.22 2.19
CA ASN A 189 12.65 -18.30 1.32
C ASN A 189 11.36 -18.21 2.12
N MET A 190 11.29 -18.92 3.25
CA MET A 190 10.14 -18.85 4.16
C MET A 190 9.93 -17.44 4.69
N ILE A 191 11.00 -16.76 5.11
CA ILE A 191 10.90 -15.39 5.63
C ILE A 191 10.47 -14.40 4.53
N ILE A 192 10.99 -14.54 3.31
CA ILE A 192 10.52 -13.73 2.17
C ILE A 192 9.04 -13.99 1.89
N SER A 193 8.58 -15.24 1.89
CA SER A 193 7.14 -15.53 1.73
C SER A 193 6.30 -14.92 2.86
N ILE A 194 6.79 -14.88 4.10
CA ILE A 194 6.12 -14.18 5.22
C ILE A 194 6.03 -12.67 4.92
N VAL A 195 7.08 -12.06 4.38
CA VAL A 195 7.07 -10.65 3.98
C VAL A 195 6.04 -10.38 2.88
N PHE A 196 5.94 -11.26 1.88
CA PHE A 196 4.90 -11.16 0.85
C PHE A 196 3.49 -11.33 1.44
N ALA A 197 3.29 -12.26 2.39
CA ALA A 197 2.02 -12.42 3.08
C ALA A 197 1.63 -11.15 3.86
N LEU A 198 2.54 -10.62 4.68
CA LEU A 198 2.30 -9.41 5.46
C LEU A 198 2.05 -8.20 4.55
N GLY A 199 2.88 -7.98 3.54
CA GLY A 199 2.69 -6.91 2.57
C GLY A 199 1.32 -7.02 1.89
N SER A 200 1.00 -8.19 1.34
CA SER A 200 -0.25 -8.41 0.61
C SER A 200 -1.50 -8.26 1.48
N SER A 201 -1.41 -8.62 2.76
CA SER A 201 -2.48 -8.36 3.72
C SER A 201 -2.75 -6.86 3.89
N LEU A 202 -1.70 -6.04 4.00
CA LEU A 202 -1.82 -4.58 4.12
C LEU A 202 -2.32 -3.95 2.82
N ALA A 203 -1.88 -4.45 1.67
CA ALA A 203 -2.41 -4.05 0.36
C ALA A 203 -3.91 -4.31 0.26
N ALA A 204 -4.39 -5.50 0.65
CA ALA A 204 -5.81 -5.81 0.63
C ALA A 204 -6.62 -4.89 1.54
N ILE A 205 -6.14 -4.65 2.77
CA ILE A 205 -6.81 -3.74 3.71
C ILE A 205 -6.86 -2.32 3.12
N GLY A 206 -5.74 -1.84 2.56
CA GLY A 206 -5.67 -0.55 1.88
C GLY A 206 -6.63 -0.45 0.69
N GLY A 207 -6.78 -1.53 -0.09
CA GLY A 207 -7.69 -1.59 -1.23
C GLY A 207 -9.16 -1.61 -0.85
N VAL A 208 -9.52 -2.34 0.20
CA VAL A 208 -10.89 -2.32 0.75
C VAL A 208 -11.23 -0.93 1.29
N PHE A 209 -10.32 -0.30 2.04
CA PHE A 209 -10.56 1.07 2.51
C PHE A 209 -10.57 2.11 1.40
N TRP A 210 -9.78 1.92 0.35
CA TRP A 210 -9.90 2.71 -0.87
C TRP A 210 -11.29 2.59 -1.47
N ALA A 211 -11.79 1.36 -1.66
CA ALA A 211 -13.10 1.11 -2.22
C ALA A 211 -14.25 1.63 -1.34
N LEU A 212 -14.07 1.74 -0.02
CA LEU A 212 -15.06 2.38 0.86
C LEU A 212 -15.11 3.90 0.70
N ASN A 213 -13.97 4.56 0.46
CA ASN A 213 -13.91 6.02 0.30
C ASN A 213 -14.21 6.45 -1.14
N TYR A 214 -13.88 5.60 -2.11
CA TYR A 214 -14.12 5.79 -3.53
C TYR A 214 -14.87 4.56 -4.05
N PRO A 215 -16.22 4.53 -3.94
CA PRO A 215 -17.04 3.33 -4.18
C PRO A 215 -17.25 3.01 -5.66
N SER A 216 -16.18 3.10 -6.43
CA SER A 216 -16.05 2.72 -7.82
C SER A 216 -14.69 2.06 -8.00
N ILE A 217 -14.69 0.75 -8.25
CA ILE A 217 -13.47 -0.02 -8.49
C ILE A 217 -13.39 -0.45 -9.96
N ASP A 218 -12.20 -0.43 -10.52
CA ASP A 218 -11.93 -0.90 -11.89
C ASP A 218 -10.66 -1.77 -11.91
N PRO A 219 -10.48 -2.64 -12.92
CA PRO A 219 -9.34 -3.56 -12.95
C PRO A 219 -7.96 -2.90 -13.15
N LEU A 220 -7.88 -1.60 -13.43
CA LEU A 220 -6.62 -0.88 -13.66
C LEU A 220 -6.24 0.03 -12.49
N MET A 221 -7.13 0.17 -11.48
CA MET A 221 -6.92 1.08 -10.35
C MET A 221 -5.63 0.77 -9.55
N GLY A 222 -5.18 -0.49 -9.57
CA GLY A 222 -3.98 -0.94 -8.87
C GLY A 222 -2.71 -0.20 -9.30
N VAL A 223 -2.59 0.13 -10.59
CA VAL A 223 -1.40 0.75 -11.17
C VAL A 223 -1.18 2.16 -10.63
N LEU A 224 -2.17 3.05 -10.80
CA LEU A 224 -2.03 4.45 -10.43
C LEU A 224 -1.89 4.60 -8.90
N ILE A 225 -2.74 3.89 -8.15
CA ILE A 225 -2.73 3.97 -6.69
C ILE A 225 -1.46 3.32 -6.13
N GLY A 226 -1.03 2.19 -6.71
CA GLY A 226 0.22 1.53 -6.40
C GLY A 226 1.43 2.43 -6.66
N LEU A 227 1.45 3.16 -7.78
CA LEU A 227 2.53 4.09 -8.11
C LEU A 227 2.60 5.27 -7.13
N LYS A 228 1.44 5.79 -6.67
CA LYS A 228 1.39 6.83 -5.63
C LYS A 228 1.83 6.31 -4.25
N ALA A 229 1.44 5.10 -3.89
CA ALA A 229 1.91 4.46 -2.66
C ALA A 229 3.40 4.14 -2.71
N PHE A 230 3.92 3.77 -3.88
CA PHE A 230 5.35 3.64 -4.12
C PHE A 230 6.06 4.98 -3.98
N ALA A 231 5.54 6.06 -4.58
CA ALA A 231 6.04 7.42 -4.38
C ALA A 231 6.09 7.78 -2.90
N ALA A 232 5.03 7.49 -2.14
CA ALA A 232 5.01 7.64 -0.69
C ALA A 232 6.11 6.84 0.03
N ALA A 233 6.32 5.57 -0.34
CA ALA A 233 7.39 4.75 0.24
C ALA A 233 8.79 5.31 -0.07
N VAL A 234 9.01 5.80 -1.30
CA VAL A 234 10.28 6.40 -1.73
C VAL A 234 10.52 7.74 -1.03
N LEU A 235 9.50 8.59 -0.98
CA LEU A 235 9.52 9.86 -0.25
C LEU A 235 9.85 9.64 1.22
N GLY A 236 9.23 8.64 1.84
CA GLY A 236 9.48 8.23 3.21
C GLY A 236 10.89 7.68 3.47
N GLY A 237 11.53 7.16 2.42
CA GLY A 237 12.79 6.43 2.47
C GLY A 237 12.54 4.93 2.43
N ILE A 238 12.81 4.31 1.27
CA ILE A 238 12.50 2.90 1.04
C ILE A 238 13.27 2.01 2.02
N GLY A 239 12.58 1.05 2.63
CA GLY A 239 13.08 0.18 3.69
C GLY A 239 12.76 0.65 5.12
N SER A 240 12.29 1.89 5.31
CA SER A 240 11.82 2.41 6.60
C SER A 240 10.29 2.36 6.69
N VAL A 241 9.74 1.43 7.48
CA VAL A 241 8.27 1.28 7.66
C VAL A 241 7.64 2.57 8.20
N GLY A 242 8.27 3.19 9.22
CA GLY A 242 7.81 4.48 9.74
C GLY A 242 7.93 5.62 8.72
N GLY A 243 9.01 5.61 7.93
CA GLY A 243 9.20 6.53 6.80
C GLY A 243 8.08 6.44 5.79
N ALA A 244 7.71 5.23 5.38
CA ALA A 244 6.66 4.99 4.40
C ALA A 244 5.29 5.52 4.85
N VAL A 245 4.99 5.46 6.15
CA VAL A 245 3.76 6.06 6.70
C VAL A 245 3.78 7.58 6.62
N LEU A 246 4.88 8.22 7.03
CA LEU A 246 5.03 9.66 6.89
C LEU A 246 4.96 10.10 5.43
N GLY A 247 5.60 9.36 4.52
CA GLY A 247 5.51 9.60 3.09
C GLY A 247 4.09 9.46 2.55
N GLY A 248 3.34 8.46 3.03
CA GLY A 248 1.92 8.28 2.69
C GLY A 248 1.07 9.47 3.09
N PHE A 249 1.24 9.94 4.34
CA PHE A 249 0.60 11.16 4.81
C PHE A 249 0.97 12.37 3.96
N ILE A 250 2.26 12.60 3.72
CA ILE A 250 2.70 13.76 2.95
C ILE A 250 2.10 13.75 1.54
N ILE A 251 2.16 12.63 0.82
CA ILE A 251 1.55 12.52 -0.52
C ILE A 251 0.03 12.76 -0.46
N GLY A 252 -0.67 12.18 0.53
CA GLY A 252 -2.11 12.38 0.72
C GLY A 252 -2.48 13.84 0.99
N PHE A 253 -1.74 14.51 1.88
CA PHE A 253 -1.92 15.93 2.17
C PHE A 253 -1.60 16.80 0.96
N THR A 254 -0.53 16.50 0.22
CA THR A 254 -0.18 17.25 -0.99
C THR A 254 -1.29 17.15 -2.02
N GLU A 255 -1.86 15.97 -2.27
CA GLU A 255 -2.96 15.80 -3.23
C GLU A 255 -4.20 16.61 -2.79
N VAL A 256 -4.61 16.47 -1.53
CA VAL A 256 -5.82 17.13 -1.02
C VAL A 256 -5.67 18.65 -0.95
N VAL A 257 -4.54 19.15 -0.47
CA VAL A 257 -4.27 20.59 -0.36
C VAL A 257 -4.06 21.21 -1.74
N ALA A 258 -3.39 20.53 -2.67
CA ALA A 258 -3.21 21.06 -4.03
C ALA A 258 -4.55 21.24 -4.74
N VAL A 259 -5.44 20.25 -4.64
CA VAL A 259 -6.80 20.34 -5.20
C VAL A 259 -7.61 21.46 -4.53
N ALA A 260 -7.44 21.65 -3.21
CA ALA A 260 -8.15 22.70 -2.48
C ALA A 260 -7.66 24.12 -2.78
N LEU A 261 -6.36 24.29 -3.05
CA LEU A 261 -5.75 25.59 -3.39
C LEU A 261 -5.91 25.94 -4.87
N PHE A 262 -5.90 24.93 -5.75
CA PHE A 262 -6.01 25.10 -7.20
C PHE A 262 -7.14 24.23 -7.78
N PRO A 263 -8.42 24.57 -7.54
CA PRO A 263 -9.55 23.78 -8.04
C PRO A 263 -9.55 23.59 -9.55
N ASP A 264 -9.14 24.62 -10.32
CA ASP A 264 -9.05 24.56 -11.78
C ASP A 264 -8.01 23.53 -12.28
N LEU A 265 -7.04 23.19 -11.45
CA LEU A 265 -5.99 22.20 -11.72
C LEU A 265 -6.27 20.86 -11.06
N ALA A 266 -7.48 20.62 -10.53
CA ALA A 266 -7.82 19.39 -9.83
C ALA A 266 -7.66 18.13 -10.72
N GLY A 267 -7.82 18.26 -12.04
CA GLY A 267 -7.55 17.19 -13.01
C GLY A 267 -6.07 16.74 -13.04
N PHE A 268 -5.16 17.59 -12.55
CA PHE A 268 -3.72 17.33 -12.47
C PHE A 268 -3.27 16.88 -11.07
N LYS A 269 -4.19 16.45 -10.21
CA LYS A 269 -3.90 16.00 -8.83
C LYS A 269 -2.74 15.01 -8.74
N ASP A 270 -2.64 14.09 -9.71
CA ASP A 270 -1.58 13.06 -9.74
C ASP A 270 -0.21 13.69 -10.02
N ALA A 271 -0.17 14.70 -10.90
CA ALA A 271 1.07 15.40 -11.23
C ALA A 271 1.63 16.15 -10.00
N PHE A 272 0.78 16.76 -9.17
CA PHE A 272 1.23 17.42 -7.94
C PHE A 272 1.93 16.44 -6.99
N ALA A 273 1.40 15.23 -6.82
CA ALA A 273 2.01 14.20 -5.98
C ALA A 273 3.41 13.79 -6.49
N PHE A 274 3.55 13.55 -7.80
CA PHE A 274 4.84 13.14 -8.39
C PHE A 274 5.86 14.29 -8.48
N ILE A 275 5.42 15.53 -8.76
CA ILE A 275 6.30 16.70 -8.75
C ILE A 275 6.86 16.90 -7.34
N PHE A 276 6.01 16.79 -6.31
CA PHE A 276 6.45 16.91 -4.93
C PHE A 276 7.48 15.82 -4.56
N LEU A 277 7.24 14.57 -4.98
CA LEU A 277 8.23 13.50 -4.83
C LEU A 277 9.57 13.87 -5.47
N ILE A 278 9.56 14.28 -6.74
CA ILE A 278 10.77 14.62 -7.50
C ILE A 278 11.54 15.74 -6.80
N LEU A 279 10.85 16.79 -6.35
CA LEU A 279 11.46 17.88 -5.61
C LEU A 279 12.15 17.39 -4.34
N VAL A 280 11.48 16.56 -3.54
CA VAL A 280 12.09 16.06 -2.30
C VAL A 280 13.28 15.16 -2.59
N LEU A 281 13.24 14.30 -3.62
CA LEU A 281 14.37 13.44 -3.98
C LEU A 281 15.56 14.21 -4.54
N LEU A 282 15.33 15.36 -5.19
CA LEU A 282 16.40 16.24 -5.66
C LEU A 282 17.22 16.80 -4.49
N PHE A 283 16.58 17.13 -3.37
CA PHE A 283 17.27 17.63 -2.16
C PHE A 283 17.65 16.53 -1.17
N LYS A 284 16.91 15.42 -1.13
CA LYS A 284 17.06 14.32 -0.18
C LYS A 284 16.85 12.96 -0.86
N PRO A 285 17.85 12.45 -1.61
CA PRO A 285 17.72 11.25 -2.45
C PRO A 285 17.47 9.95 -1.67
N THR A 286 17.79 9.93 -0.37
CA THR A 286 17.46 8.80 0.52
C THR A 286 16.01 8.81 1.01
N GLY A 287 15.23 9.85 0.71
CA GLY A 287 13.92 10.09 1.33
C GLY A 287 14.04 10.66 2.75
N ILE A 288 12.91 10.95 3.38
CA ILE A 288 12.80 11.71 4.63
C ILE A 288 13.38 10.95 5.82
N LEU A 289 13.11 9.65 5.95
CA LEU A 289 13.61 8.79 7.03
C LEU A 289 14.44 7.60 6.50
N GLY A 290 14.94 7.67 5.27
CA GLY A 290 15.77 6.62 4.72
C GLY A 290 17.16 6.59 5.36
N TYR A 291 17.61 5.39 5.72
CA TYR A 291 18.95 5.15 6.23
C TYR A 291 19.91 4.88 5.06
N ASN A 292 21.07 5.54 5.08
CA ASN A 292 22.13 5.31 4.11
C ASN A 292 22.88 4.01 4.45
N PHE A 293 22.36 2.86 4.00
CA PHE A 293 22.99 1.55 4.22
C PHE A 293 24.39 1.43 3.59
N GLU A 294 24.71 2.25 2.60
CA GLU A 294 26.01 2.23 1.92
C GLU A 294 27.14 2.88 2.73
N LYS A 295 26.83 3.84 3.61
CA LYS A 295 27.84 4.55 4.43
C LYS A 295 28.19 3.84 5.74
N SER A 296 27.51 2.75 6.11
CA SER A 296 27.85 1.97 7.32
C SER A 296 28.73 0.76 7.03
N ARG A 297 29.43 0.75 5.88
CA ARG A 297 30.37 -0.32 5.53
C ARG A 297 31.79 -0.11 6.09
N PHE A 298 32.04 1.03 6.74
CA PHE A 298 33.23 1.31 7.55
C PHE A 298 32.86 2.24 8.71
#